data_AF-A0A950M0U0-F1
#
_entry.id   AF-A0A950M0U0-F1
#
_cell.length_a   1.000
_cell.length_b   1.000
_cell.length_c   1.000
_cell.angle_alpha   90.00
_cell.angle_beta   90.00
_cell.angle_gamma   90.00
#
_symmetry.space_group_name_H-M   'P 1'
#
loop_
_entity.id
_entity.type
_entity.pdbx_description
1 polymer ?
#
loop_
_entity_poly.entity_id
_entity_poly.type
_entity_poly.pdbx_seq_one_letter_code
_entity_poly.pdbx_strand_id
1 'polypeptide(L)'
;MAALDDRGRLADRTIMRALGWSAGLRLDIREAVGLLVVHARPDGEFRVTGQGHLRLPALIRRRCGLEPGDRVLLAADPPQRQLVIYPPAVLDDLTAQRHHRLGPVGGESA
;
A
#
# COMPACT_ATOMS: atom_id res chain seq x y z
N MET A 1 -0.39 -4.72 7.79
CA MET A 1 0.30 -3.41 7.70
C MET A 1 1.79 -3.67 7.59
N ALA A 2 2.51 -2.84 6.83
CA ALA A 2 3.95 -2.91 6.68
C ALA A 2 4.58 -1.55 6.96
N ALA A 3 5.75 -1.55 7.59
CA ALA A 3 6.54 -0.34 7.79
C ALA A 3 7.35 -0.03 6.53
N LEU A 4 7.32 1.24 6.12
CA LEU A 4 8.20 1.78 5.10
C LEU A 4 9.56 2.06 5.71
N ASP A 5 10.64 1.55 5.13
CA ASP A 5 11.98 1.89 5.59
C ASP A 5 12.52 3.20 4.99
N ASP A 6 13.70 3.61 5.44
CA ASP A 6 14.47 4.77 4.95
C ASP A 6 14.66 4.79 3.41
N ARG A 7 14.79 3.61 2.82
CA ARG A 7 15.01 3.38 1.38
C ARG A 7 13.72 3.20 0.59
N GLY A 8 12.56 3.34 1.22
CA GLY A 8 11.25 3.15 0.61
C GLY A 8 10.86 1.69 0.37
N ARG A 9 11.48 0.76 1.11
CA ARG A 9 11.21 -0.67 1.04
C ARG A 9 9.98 -1.01 1.87
N LEU A 10 9.12 -1.83 1.29
CA LEU A 10 8.03 -2.50 1.98
C LEU A 10 8.31 -4.01 1.94
N ALA A 11 8.55 -4.57 3.12
CA ALA A 11 8.87 -5.98 3.30
C ALA A 11 7.69 -6.71 3.93
N ASP A 12 6.72 -7.12 3.10
CA ASP A 12 5.61 -7.99 3.51
C ASP A 12 5.64 -9.29 2.69
N ARG A 13 6.27 -10.33 3.25
CA ARG A 13 6.41 -11.62 2.58
C ARG A 13 5.08 -12.34 2.40
N THR A 14 4.10 -12.08 3.28
CA THR A 14 2.79 -12.73 3.22
C THR A 14 2.02 -12.23 2.00
N ILE A 15 2.01 -10.92 1.76
CA ILE A 15 1.37 -10.35 0.59
C ILE A 15 2.07 -10.73 -0.71
N MET A 16 3.40 -10.71 -0.74
CA MET A 16 4.13 -11.12 -1.95
C MET A 16 3.82 -12.58 -2.32
N ARG A 17 3.71 -13.48 -1.32
CA ARG A 17 3.27 -14.86 -1.52
C ARG A 17 1.82 -14.97 -1.99
N ALA A 18 0.90 -14.22 -1.37
CA ALA A 18 -0.51 -14.23 -1.74
C ALA A 18 -0.73 -13.77 -3.20
N LEU A 19 0.10 -12.85 -3.69
CA LEU A 19 0.07 -12.38 -5.07
C LEU A 19 0.89 -13.24 -6.04
N GLY A 20 1.65 -14.21 -5.55
CA GLY A 20 2.60 -14.98 -6.36
C GLY A 20 3.76 -14.14 -6.92
N TRP A 21 4.06 -13.00 -6.29
CA TRP A 21 5.10 -12.09 -6.75
C TRP A 21 6.48 -12.53 -6.27
N SER A 22 7.42 -12.61 -7.20
CA SER A 22 8.80 -13.07 -6.96
C SER A 22 9.82 -12.07 -7.51
N ALA A 23 11.08 -12.24 -7.11
CA ALA A 23 12.18 -11.38 -7.53
C ALA A 23 12.24 -11.23 -9.05
N GLY A 24 12.42 -9.99 -9.53
CA GLY A 24 12.52 -9.68 -10.94
C GLY A 24 11.18 -9.53 -11.66
N LEU A 25 10.05 -9.88 -11.04
CA LEU A 25 8.72 -9.58 -11.57
C LEU A 25 8.60 -8.08 -11.81
N ARG A 26 8.12 -7.72 -13.00
CA ARG A 26 7.90 -6.33 -13.41
C ARG A 26 6.57 -5.81 -12.90
N LEU A 27 6.59 -4.59 -12.43
CA LEU A 27 5.51 -3.91 -11.75
C LEU A 27 5.30 -2.52 -12.35
N ASP A 28 4.05 -2.13 -12.46
CA ASP A 28 3.64 -0.76 -12.73
C ASP A 28 3.07 -0.16 -11.44
N ILE A 29 3.53 1.01 -11.03
CA ILE A 29 3.08 1.68 -9.80
C ILE A 29 2.43 3.00 -10.19
N ARG A 30 1.16 3.16 -9.83
CA ARG A 30 0.40 4.37 -10.07
C ARG A 30 -0.12 4.93 -8.77
N GLU A 31 -0.15 6.24 -8.67
CA GLU A 31 -0.88 6.94 -7.62
C GLU A 31 -2.29 7.23 -8.13
N ALA A 32 -3.29 6.98 -7.29
CA ALA A 32 -4.70 7.21 -7.58
C ALA A 32 -5.41 7.68 -6.31
N VAL A 33 -5.73 8.97 -6.26
CA VAL A 33 -6.49 9.58 -5.15
C VAL A 33 -5.78 9.34 -3.80
N GLY A 34 -4.47 9.55 -3.77
CA GLY A 34 -3.63 9.35 -2.59
C GLY A 34 -3.26 7.89 -2.30
N LEU A 35 -3.87 6.91 -2.97
CA LEU A 35 -3.51 5.50 -2.88
C LEU A 35 -2.40 5.15 -3.86
N LEU A 36 -1.62 4.11 -3.56
CA LEU A 36 -0.74 3.51 -4.56
C LEU A 36 -1.31 2.19 -5.03
N VAL A 37 -1.47 2.05 -6.33
CA VAL A 37 -1.89 0.81 -6.97
C VAL A 37 -0.71 0.23 -7.73
N VAL A 38 -0.30 -0.96 -7.34
CA VAL A 38 0.81 -1.70 -7.93
C VAL A 38 0.24 -2.87 -8.72
N HIS A 39 0.56 -2.95 -10.00
CA HIS A 39 0.12 -4.03 -10.88
C HIS A 39 1.29 -4.87 -11.36
N ALA A 40 1.13 -6.19 -11.43
CA ALA A 40 2.06 -7.03 -12.19
C ALA A 40 1.86 -6.81 -13.69
N ARG A 41 2.88 -6.26 -14.37
CA ARG A 41 2.82 -5.93 -15.80
C ARG A 41 4.15 -6.25 -16.51
N PRO A 42 4.14 -6.94 -17.66
CA PRO A 42 5.37 -7.27 -18.40
C PRO A 42 6.17 -6.04 -18.86
N ASP A 43 5.50 -4.93 -19.09
CA ASP A 43 6.04 -3.63 -19.49
C ASP A 43 6.27 -2.68 -18.30
N GLY A 44 6.06 -3.15 -17.07
CA GLY A 44 6.25 -2.36 -15.86
C GLY A 44 7.69 -1.85 -15.71
N GLU A 45 7.82 -0.59 -15.31
CA GLU A 45 9.11 0.08 -15.08
C GLU A 45 9.79 -0.40 -13.80
N PHE A 46 9.01 -0.81 -12.81
CA PHE A 46 9.50 -1.23 -11.50
C PHE A 46 9.67 -2.74 -11.43
N ARG A 47 10.45 -3.19 -10.44
CA ARG A 47 10.67 -4.63 -10.22
C ARG A 47 10.62 -4.96 -8.74
N VAL A 48 10.12 -6.16 -8.44
CA VAL A 48 10.36 -6.78 -7.14
C VAL A 48 11.87 -6.99 -6.99
N THR A 49 12.42 -6.48 -5.89
CA THR A 49 13.86 -6.58 -5.60
C THR A 49 14.31 -8.04 -5.50
N GLY A 50 15.62 -8.30 -5.62
CA GLY A 50 16.19 -9.65 -5.46
C GLY A 50 15.83 -10.33 -4.14
N GLN A 51 15.51 -9.55 -3.10
CA GLN A 51 15.11 -10.05 -1.79
C GLN A 51 13.60 -10.34 -1.67
N GLY A 52 12.82 -10.16 -2.75
CA GLY A 52 11.37 -10.34 -2.72
C GLY A 52 10.60 -9.17 -2.09
N HIS A 53 11.20 -7.99 -1.99
CA HIS A 53 10.57 -6.80 -1.43
C HIS A 53 10.13 -5.81 -2.51
N LEU A 54 9.08 -5.05 -2.22
CA LEU A 54 8.67 -3.91 -3.03
C LEU A 54 9.49 -2.68 -2.63
N ARG A 55 9.94 -1.90 -3.63
CA ARG A 55 10.63 -0.63 -3.40
C ARG A 55 9.84 0.51 -4.04
N LEU A 56 9.41 1.46 -3.22
CA LEU A 56 8.73 2.66 -3.68
C LEU A 56 9.76 3.71 -4.13
N PRO A 57 9.64 4.24 -5.35
CA PRO A 57 10.45 5.35 -5.82
C PRO A 57 10.29 6.60 -4.94
N ALA A 58 11.35 7.40 -4.84
CA ALA A 58 11.32 8.63 -4.03
C ALA A 58 10.23 9.62 -4.47
N LEU A 59 9.97 9.73 -5.78
CA LEU A 59 8.90 10.58 -6.30
C LEU A 59 7.52 10.15 -5.78
N ILE A 60 7.26 8.84 -5.78
CA ILE A 60 5.99 8.27 -5.33
C ILE A 60 5.81 8.47 -3.83
N ARG A 61 6.86 8.22 -3.03
CA ARG A 61 6.83 8.49 -1.58
C ARG A 61 6.46 9.94 -1.28
N ARG A 62 7.12 10.90 -1.95
CA ARG A 62 6.84 12.34 -1.74
C ARG A 62 5.41 12.72 -2.13
N ARG A 63 4.87 12.17 -3.21
CA ARG A 63 3.48 12.45 -3.64
C ARG A 63 2.45 11.97 -2.64
N CYS A 64 2.71 10.85 -1.98
CA CYS A 64 1.83 10.31 -0.93
C CYS A 64 2.18 10.79 0.47
N GLY A 65 3.12 11.74 0.64
CA GLY A 65 3.56 12.20 1.95
C GLY A 65 4.15 11.11 2.84
N LEU A 66 4.70 10.04 2.26
CA LEU A 66 5.22 8.89 3.00
C LEU A 66 6.62 9.16 3.53
N GLU A 67 6.79 8.99 4.83
CA GLU A 67 8.05 9.11 5.56
C GLU A 67 8.60 7.74 6.00
N PRO A 68 9.93 7.62 6.19
CA PRO A 68 10.50 6.45 6.84
C PRO A 68 9.87 6.19 8.21
N GLY A 69 9.44 4.95 8.46
CA GLY A 69 8.74 4.56 9.69
C GLY A 69 7.23 4.51 9.55
N ASP A 70 6.65 5.13 8.51
CA ASP A 70 5.22 5.07 8.26
C ASP A 70 4.73 3.64 8.10
N ARG A 71 3.60 3.35 8.75
CA ARG A 71 2.92 2.06 8.62
C ARG A 71 1.80 2.19 7.61
N VAL A 72 2.01 1.60 6.44
CA VAL A 72 1.00 1.55 5.39
C VAL A 72 0.14 0.29 5.51
N LEU A 73 -1.14 0.42 5.21
CA LEU A 73 -2.00 -0.74 5.01
C LEU A 73 -1.78 -1.27 3.59
N LEU A 74 -1.64 -2.58 3.48
CA LEU A 74 -1.42 -3.28 2.23
C LEU A 74 -2.62 -4.19 1.99
N ALA A 75 -3.28 -4.06 0.84
CA ALA A 75 -4.39 -4.90 0.43
C ALA A 75 -4.03 -5.61 -0.88
N ALA A 76 -3.85 -6.92 -0.80
CA ALA A 76 -3.64 -7.76 -1.97
C ALA A 76 -4.98 -8.07 -2.64
N ASP A 77 -5.03 -7.97 -3.95
CA ASP A 77 -6.13 -8.42 -4.80
C ASP A 77 -5.57 -9.37 -5.87
N PRO A 78 -5.47 -10.68 -5.54
CA PRO A 78 -4.93 -11.69 -6.45
C PRO A 78 -5.74 -11.84 -7.75
N PRO A 79 -7.09 -11.81 -7.76
CA PRO A 79 -7.87 -11.83 -8.99
C PRO A 79 -7.47 -10.74 -10.00
N GLN A 80 -7.21 -9.52 -9.52
CA GLN A 80 -6.77 -8.40 -10.38
C GLN A 80 -5.24 -8.30 -10.52
N ARG A 81 -4.49 -9.21 -9.87
CA ARG A 81 -3.02 -9.22 -9.82
C ARG A 81 -2.43 -7.87 -9.39
N GLN A 82 -3.06 -7.25 -8.39
CA GLN A 82 -2.69 -5.94 -7.89
C GLN A 82 -2.48 -5.92 -6.38
N LEU A 83 -1.71 -4.93 -5.94
CA LEU A 83 -1.52 -4.56 -4.55
C LEU A 83 -1.92 -3.09 -4.41
N VAL A 84 -2.88 -2.82 -3.52
CA VAL A 84 -3.24 -1.46 -3.13
C VAL A 84 -2.54 -1.12 -1.81
N ILE A 85 -1.85 0.01 -1.78
CA ILE A 85 -1.17 0.54 -0.61
C ILE A 85 -1.94 1.78 -0.17
N TYR A 86 -2.35 1.77 1.09
CA TYR A 86 -3.07 2.84 1.76
C TYR A 86 -2.10 3.56 2.71
N PRO A 87 -1.67 4.78 2.37
CA PRO A 87 -0.94 5.63 3.30
C PRO A 87 -1.77 5.95 4.56
N PRO A 88 -1.11 6.27 5.70
CA PRO A 88 -1.80 6.62 6.94
C PRO A 88 -2.87 7.71 6.75
N ALA A 89 -2.53 8.82 6.07
CA ALA A 89 -3.44 9.94 5.84
C ALA A 89 -4.74 9.51 5.13
N VAL A 90 -4.63 8.66 4.09
CA VAL A 90 -5.82 8.16 3.38
C VAL A 90 -6.63 7.20 4.25
N LEU A 91 -5.96 6.38 5.06
CA LEU A 91 -6.64 5.49 5.99
C LEU A 91 -7.41 6.27 7.07
N ASP A 92 -6.83 7.36 7.57
CA ASP A 92 -7.47 8.27 8.53
C ASP A 92 -8.73 8.90 7.93
N ASP A 93 -8.64 9.44 6.71
CA ASP A 93 -9.78 10.03 5.99
C ASP A 93 -10.91 9.01 5.75
N LEU A 94 -10.57 7.81 5.26
CA LEU A 94 -11.54 6.74 5.00
C LEU A 94 -12.24 6.28 6.29
N THR A 95 -11.49 6.22 7.39
CA THR A 95 -11.99 5.78 8.69
C THR A 95 -12.88 6.85 9.32
N ALA A 96 -12.46 8.12 9.30
CA ALA A 96 -13.27 9.25 9.76
C ALA A 96 -14.58 9.37 8.97
N GLN A 97 -14.52 9.25 7.64
CA GLN A 97 -15.70 9.25 6.78
C GLN A 97 -16.65 8.10 7.13
N ARG A 98 -16.10 6.90 7.38
CA ARG A 98 -16.90 5.73 7.74
C ARG A 98 -17.55 5.88 9.11
N HIS A 99 -16.83 6.42 10.11
CA HIS A 99 -17.39 6.73 11.42
C HIS A 99 -18.51 7.77 11.33
N HIS A 100 -18.34 8.82 10.52
CA HIS A 100 -19.39 9.82 10.34
C HIS A 100 -20.68 9.22 9.77
N ARG A 101 -20.57 8.26 8.84
CA ARG A 101 -21.73 7.57 8.26
C ARG A 101 -22.41 6.56 9.21
N LEU A 102 -21.66 5.96 10.14
CA LEU A 102 -22.22 5.03 11.12
C LEU A 102 -22.99 5.75 12.23
N GLY A 103 -22.85 7.08 12.34
CA GLY A 103 -23.29 7.83 13.50
C GLY A 103 -22.42 7.53 14.73
N PRO A 104 -22.68 8.16 15.88
CA PRO A 104 -22.02 7.77 17.12
C PRO A 104 -22.27 6.27 17.34
N VAL A 105 -21.19 5.49 17.44
CA VAL A 105 -21.24 4.11 17.92
C VAL A 105 -21.70 4.21 19.38
N GLY A 106 -23.01 4.04 19.58
CA GLY A 106 -23.68 4.44 20.81
C GLY A 106 -23.14 3.74 22.06
N GLY A 107 -23.14 4.47 23.17
CA GLY A 107 -22.99 3.89 24.50
C GLY A 107 -22.63 4.90 25.59
N GLU A 108 -23.59 5.72 26.03
CA GLU A 108 -23.98 5.77 27.45
C GLU A 108 -25.34 6.47 27.56
N SER A 109 -26.39 5.65 27.61
CA SER A 109 -27.68 6.08 28.17
C SER A 109 -27.54 6.02 29.69
N ALA A 110 -27.73 7.18 30.34
CA ALA A 110 -27.94 7.29 31.77
C ALA A 110 -29.30 6.70 32.18
#